data_AF-A0A3D4CJQ2-F1
#
_entry.id   AF-A0A3D4CJQ2-F1
#
_cell.length_a   1.000
_cell.length_b   1.000
_cell.length_c   1.000
_cell.angle_alpha   90.00
_cell.angle_beta   90.00
_cell.angle_gamma   90.00
#
_symmetry.space_group_name_H-M   'P 1'
#
loop_
_entity.id
_entity.type
_entity.pdbx_description
1 polymer ?
#
loop_
_entity_poly.entity_id
_entity_poly.type
_entity_poly.pdbx_seq_one_letter_code
_entity_poly.pdbx_strand_id
1 'polypeptide(L)'
;MEDELTIIERAKTNPQDFKPLYQKYFNDVFRFVLSRTGDIELTKDLVSDVFCKVLQALPNYTYQSPSGFKAWLFKIAYTTTMEFFRKQKKEVSITVDETDFNRFINEIAEKNSSSEN
;
A
#
# COMPACT_ATOMS: atom_id res chain seq x y z
N MET A 1 1.33 22.30 -9.87
CA MET A 1 1.46 21.09 -9.02
C MET A 1 2.05 20.02 -9.91
N GLU A 2 3.07 19.27 -9.49
CA GLU A 2 3.53 18.11 -10.26
C GLU A 2 2.46 17.03 -10.18
N ASP A 3 2.04 16.52 -11.33
CA ASP A 3 1.05 15.45 -11.42
C ASP A 3 1.63 14.15 -10.86
N GLU A 4 0.84 13.36 -10.12
CA GLU A 4 1.27 12.06 -9.58
C GLU A 4 1.84 11.14 -10.66
N LEU A 5 1.29 11.22 -11.88
CA LEU A 5 1.80 10.51 -13.04
C LEU A 5 3.26 10.85 -13.34
N THR A 6 3.64 12.13 -13.31
CA THR A 6 5.01 12.57 -13.58
C THR A 6 5.99 12.01 -12.55
N ILE A 7 5.59 11.97 -11.28
CA ILE A 7 6.41 11.43 -10.20
C ILE A 7 6.56 9.91 -10.35
N ILE A 8 5.48 9.20 -10.68
CA ILE A 8 5.50 7.76 -10.94
C ILE A 8 6.44 7.42 -12.10
N GLU A 9 6.33 8.13 -13.22
CA GLU A 9 7.17 7.90 -14.41
C GLU A 9 8.65 8.17 -14.13
N ARG A 10 8.99 9.25 -13.39
CA ARG A 10 10.37 9.49 -12.96
C ARG A 10 10.88 8.41 -12.00
N ALA A 11 10.04 8.01 -11.05
CA ALA A 11 10.38 7.00 -10.06
C ALA A 11 10.63 5.61 -10.66
N LYS A 12 10.07 5.31 -11.86
CA LYS A 12 10.40 4.09 -12.61
C LYS A 12 11.85 4.06 -13.08
N THR A 13 12.40 5.21 -13.48
CA THR A 13 13.79 5.32 -13.96
C THR A 13 14.77 5.59 -12.83
N ASN A 14 14.37 6.37 -11.83
CA ASN A 14 15.21 6.75 -10.71
C ASN A 14 14.47 6.56 -9.37
N PRO A 15 14.87 5.58 -8.55
CA PRO A 15 14.23 5.32 -7.26
C PRO A 15 14.25 6.52 -6.30
N GLN A 16 15.18 7.47 -6.46
CA GLN A 16 15.26 8.66 -5.61
C GLN A 16 14.04 9.58 -5.80
N ASP A 17 13.45 9.58 -7.00
CA ASP A 17 12.27 10.39 -7.33
C ASP A 17 10.97 9.82 -6.74
N PHE A 18 11.02 8.61 -6.15
CA PHE A 18 9.90 8.02 -5.42
C PHE A 18 9.65 8.67 -4.05
N LYS A 19 10.62 9.42 -3.51
CA LYS A 19 10.55 10.02 -2.17
C LYS A 19 9.26 10.80 -1.87
N PRO A 20 8.75 11.69 -2.74
CA PRO A 20 7.48 12.38 -2.50
C PRO A 20 6.27 11.42 -2.42
N LEU A 21 6.21 10.38 -3.26
CA LEU A 21 5.16 9.35 -3.18
C LEU A 21 5.28 8.59 -1.86
N TYR A 22 6.50 8.19 -1.49
CA TYR A 22 6.75 7.54 -0.21
C TYR A 22 6.23 8.38 0.95
N GLN A 23 6.59 9.66 1.04
CA GLN A 23 6.14 10.52 2.15
C GLN A 23 4.62 10.70 2.19
N LYS A 24 3.98 10.78 1.02
CA LYS A 24 2.51 10.87 0.90
C LYS A 24 1.81 9.63 1.43
N TYR A 25 2.30 8.45 1.07
CA TYR A 25 1.62 7.18 1.37
C TYR A 25 2.13 6.46 2.62
N PHE A 26 3.30 6.84 3.13
CA PHE A 26 3.93 6.20 4.29
C PHE A 26 3.02 6.23 5.52
N ASN A 27 2.46 7.39 5.88
CA ASN A 27 1.59 7.50 7.05
C ASN A 27 0.33 6.63 6.92
N ASP A 28 -0.26 6.59 5.73
CA ASP A 28 -1.46 5.82 5.42
C ASP A 28 -1.19 4.31 5.54
N VAL A 29 -0.11 3.82 4.93
CA VAL A 29 0.31 2.42 5.01
C VAL A 29 0.71 2.05 6.42
N PHE A 30 1.47 2.90 7.10
CA PHE A 30 1.95 2.65 8.45
C PHE A 30 0.77 2.50 9.43
N ARG A 31 -0.20 3.43 9.39
CA ARG A 31 -1.41 3.32 10.21
C ARG A 31 -2.20 2.07 9.90
N PHE A 32 -2.31 1.73 8.61
CA PHE A 32 -3.01 0.52 8.19
C PHE A 32 -2.34 -0.75 8.74
N VAL A 33 -1.03 -0.92 8.54
CA VAL A 33 -0.30 -2.09 9.02
C VAL A 33 -0.34 -2.13 10.56
N LEU A 34 -0.13 -0.99 11.24
CA LEU A 34 -0.19 -0.89 12.70
C LEU A 34 -1.55 -1.31 13.26
N SER A 35 -2.65 -0.90 12.60
CA SER A 35 -3.99 -1.29 13.03
C SER A 35 -4.24 -2.80 12.98
N ARG A 36 -3.43 -3.54 12.21
CA ARG A 36 -3.54 -5.00 12.04
C ARG A 36 -2.55 -5.76 12.93
N THR A 37 -1.32 -5.28 13.03
CA THR A 37 -0.25 -5.91 13.83
C THR A 37 -0.38 -5.61 15.31
N GLY A 38 -0.83 -4.41 15.68
CA GLY A 38 -0.82 -3.91 17.05
C GLY A 38 0.59 -3.68 17.64
N ASP A 39 1.64 -3.88 16.85
CA ASP A 39 3.04 -3.81 17.27
C ASP A 39 3.83 -2.86 16.35
N ILE A 40 4.52 -1.89 16.95
CA ILE A 40 5.25 -0.84 16.23
C ILE A 40 6.51 -1.38 15.55
N GLU A 41 7.25 -2.27 16.20
CA GLU A 41 8.49 -2.83 15.63
C GLU A 41 8.15 -3.68 14.41
N LEU A 42 7.18 -4.59 14.57
CA LEU A 42 6.70 -5.41 13.47
C LEU A 42 6.12 -4.57 12.33
N THR A 43 5.42 -3.48 12.65
CA THR A 43 4.90 -2.56 11.65
C THR A 43 6.02 -1.94 10.81
N LYS A 44 7.12 -1.50 11.43
CA LYS A 44 8.25 -0.90 10.71
C LYS A 44 8.87 -1.88 9.72
N ASP A 45 9.02 -3.13 10.13
CA ASP A 45 9.56 -4.20 9.27
C ASP A 45 8.63 -4.45 8.08
N LEU A 46 7.34 -4.65 8.33
CA LEU A 46 6.36 -4.90 7.28
C LEU A 46 6.20 -3.72 6.32
N VAL A 47 6.16 -2.50 6.84
CA VAL A 47 6.06 -1.29 6.01
C VAL A 47 7.29 -1.19 5.10
N SER A 48 8.48 -1.49 5.61
CA SER A 48 9.71 -1.51 4.81
C SER A 48 9.64 -2.54 3.69
N ASP A 49 9.18 -3.76 3.99
CA ASP A 49 8.96 -4.82 2.99
C ASP A 49 7.93 -4.42 1.92
N VAL A 50 6.84 -3.77 2.33
CA VAL A 50 5.80 -3.27 1.42
C VAL A 50 6.39 -2.27 0.44
N PHE A 51 7.14 -1.27 0.92
CA PHE A 51 7.75 -0.26 0.05
C PHE A 51 8.84 -0.86 -0.84
N CYS A 52 9.58 -1.86 -0.36
CA CYS A 52 10.53 -2.60 -1.18
C CYS A 52 9.84 -3.31 -2.35
N LYS A 53 8.73 -4.01 -2.08
CA LYS A 53 7.90 -4.66 -3.12
C LYS A 53 7.28 -3.64 -4.07
N VAL A 54 6.82 -2.49 -3.56
CA VAL A 54 6.30 -1.39 -4.38
C VAL A 54 7.36 -0.91 -5.36
N LEU A 55 8.57 -0.61 -4.90
CA LEU A 55 9.67 -0.16 -5.76
C LEU A 55 10.05 -1.21 -6.81
N GLN A 56 10.03 -2.49 -6.46
CA GLN A 56 10.30 -3.59 -7.42
C GLN A 56 9.19 -3.75 -8.46
N ALA A 57 7.93 -3.51 -8.08
CA ALA A 57 6.78 -3.64 -8.97
C ALA A 57 6.48 -2.36 -9.76
N LEU A 58 7.01 -1.21 -9.33
CA LEU A 58 6.80 0.11 -9.92
C LEU A 58 7.16 0.19 -11.41
N PRO A 59 8.27 -0.41 -11.92
CA PRO A 59 8.58 -0.41 -13.35
C PRO A 59 7.49 -1.03 -14.22
N ASN A 60 6.76 -2.02 -13.68
CA ASN A 60 5.66 -2.71 -14.38
C ASN A 60 4.30 -2.06 -14.12
N TYR A 61 4.23 -1.05 -13.25
CA TYR A 61 2.98 -0.38 -12.93
C TYR A 61 2.50 0.49 -14.10
N THR A 62 1.26 0.28 -14.52
CA THR A 62 0.61 1.12 -15.53
C THR A 62 -0.36 2.07 -14.82
N TYR A 63 -0.14 3.37 -14.99
CA TYR A 63 -1.04 4.38 -14.43
C TYR A 63 -2.36 4.36 -15.20
N GLN A 64 -3.45 4.05 -14.49
CA GLN A 64 -4.80 3.99 -15.08
C GLN A 64 -5.70 5.12 -14.59
N SER A 65 -5.57 5.51 -13.31
CA SER A 65 -6.39 6.57 -12.70
C SER A 65 -5.65 7.24 -11.53
N PRO A 66 -6.02 8.48 -11.16
CA PRO A 66 -5.44 9.18 -10.01
C PRO A 66 -5.56 8.39 -8.70
N SER A 67 -6.70 7.70 -8.51
CA SER A 67 -6.95 6.87 -7.33
C SER A 67 -6.31 5.48 -7.42
N GLY A 68 -5.87 5.08 -8.62
CA GLY A 68 -5.38 3.73 -8.91
C GLY A 68 -4.05 3.41 -8.25
N PHE A 69 -3.17 4.41 -8.08
CA PHE A 69 -1.88 4.19 -7.44
C PHE A 69 -2.04 3.86 -5.95
N LYS A 70 -2.89 4.62 -5.24
CA LYS A 70 -3.22 4.35 -3.83
C LYS A 70 -3.78 2.95 -3.67
N ALA A 71 -4.78 2.56 -4.46
CA ALA A 71 -5.38 1.23 -4.39
C ALA A 71 -4.36 0.11 -4.64
N TRP A 72 -3.50 0.28 -5.65
CA TRP A 72 -2.43 -0.68 -5.97
C TRP A 72 -1.41 -0.82 -4.84
N LEU A 73 -0.97 0.29 -4.25
CA LEU A 73 -0.05 0.31 -3.12
C LEU A 73 -0.66 -0.36 -1.88
N PHE A 74 -1.94 -0.10 -1.59
CA PHE A 74 -2.65 -0.79 -0.51
C PHE A 74 -2.84 -2.28 -0.79
N LYS A 75 -2.96 -2.71 -2.05
CA LYS A 75 -2.99 -4.14 -2.42
C LYS A 75 -1.69 -4.85 -2.02
N ILE A 76 -0.55 -4.21 -2.28
CA ILE A 76 0.77 -4.75 -1.89
C ILE A 76 0.90 -4.76 -0.36
N ALA A 77 0.46 -3.69 0.32
CA ALA A 77 0.46 -3.60 1.78
C ALA A 77 -0.37 -4.72 2.43
N TYR A 78 -1.60 -4.90 1.96
CA TYR A 78 -2.53 -5.91 2.42
C TYR A 78 -1.94 -7.31 2.20
N THR A 79 -1.52 -7.62 0.98
CA THR A 79 -0.97 -8.94 0.64
C THR A 79 0.24 -9.28 1.50
N THR A 80 1.17 -8.34 1.67
CA THR A 80 2.38 -8.54 2.49
C THR A 80 2.04 -8.77 3.96
N THR A 81 1.10 -8.00 4.49
CA THR A 81 0.61 -8.14 5.86
C THR A 81 -0.04 -9.52 6.07
N MET A 82 -0.90 -9.95 5.14
CA MET A 82 -1.54 -11.27 5.19
C MET A 82 -0.54 -12.41 5.06
N GLU A 83 0.46 -12.29 4.16
CA GLU A 83 1.54 -13.26 4.01
C GLU A 83 2.34 -13.42 5.31
N PHE A 84 2.63 -12.32 6.00
CA PHE A 84 3.31 -12.34 7.28
C PHE A 84 2.49 -13.10 8.34
N PHE A 85 1.20 -12.75 8.50
CA PHE A 85 0.31 -13.45 9.43
C PHE A 85 0.17 -14.94 9.09
N ARG A 86 0.12 -15.29 7.79
CA ARG A 86 0.08 -16.69 7.32
C ARG A 86 1.34 -17.45 7.73
N LYS A 87 2.53 -16.86 7.54
CA LYS A 87 3.81 -17.47 7.92
C LYS A 87 3.92 -17.64 9.44
N GLN A 88 3.40 -16.69 10.22
CA GLN A 88 3.44 -16.76 11.67
C GLN A 88 2.47 -17.82 12.23
N LYS A 89 1.30 -18.01 11.60
CA LYS A 89 0.29 -18.99 12.05
C LYS A 89 0.53 -20.45 11.64
N LYS A 90 1.45 -20.72 10.70
CA LYS A 90 1.85 -22.04 10.16
C LYS A 90 0.76 -22.99 9.62
N GLU A 91 -0.52 -22.84 9.94
CA GLU A 91 -1.63 -23.67 9.44
C GLU A 91 -2.98 -22.91 9.44
N VAL A 92 -3.18 -21.91 8.59
CA VAL A 92 -4.54 -21.64 8.07
C VAL A 92 -4.39 -21.05 6.68
N SER A 93 -4.91 -21.77 5.68
CA SER A 93 -5.10 -21.29 4.32
C SER A 93 -6.19 -20.22 4.31
N ILE A 94 -5.83 -18.99 4.68
CA ILE A 94 -6.65 -17.83 4.32
C ILE A 94 -6.16 -17.42 2.93
N THR A 95 -6.88 -17.86 1.90
CA THR A 95 -6.83 -17.19 0.59
C THR A 95 -7.06 -15.71 0.85
N VAL A 96 -6.17 -14.85 0.36
CA VAL A 96 -6.42 -13.40 0.32
C VAL A 96 -7.71 -13.24 -0.48
N ASP A 97 -8.85 -13.16 0.22
CA ASP A 97 -10.14 -13.02 -0.41
C ASP A 97 -10.17 -11.61 -1.01
N GLU A 98 -10.21 -11.54 -2.34
CA GLU A 98 -10.35 -10.27 -3.05
C GLU A 98 -11.59 -9.50 -2.56
N THR A 99 -12.57 -10.20 -1.99
CA THR A 99 -13.77 -9.62 -1.36
C THR A 99 -13.42 -8.80 -0.12
N ASP A 100 -12.54 -9.29 0.76
CA ASP A 100 -12.11 -8.57 1.97
C ASP A 100 -11.27 -7.33 1.61
N PHE A 101 -10.40 -7.47 0.61
CA PHE A 101 -9.62 -6.35 0.10
C PHE A 101 -10.52 -5.28 -0.55
N ASN A 102 -11.47 -5.68 -1.39
CA ASN A 102 -12.40 -4.75 -2.04
C ASN A 102 -13.29 -4.03 -1.03
N ARG A 103 -13.79 -4.74 -0.01
CA ARG A 103 -14.55 -4.13 1.10
C ARG A 103 -13.71 -3.08 1.81
N PHE A 104 -12.45 -3.38 2.10
CA PHE A 104 -11.52 -2.46 2.74
C PHE A 104 -11.22 -1.22 1.88
N ILE A 105 -10.98 -1.40 0.58
CA ILE A 105 -10.76 -0.28 -0.34
C ILE A 105 -12.00 0.61 -0.44
N ASN A 106 -13.20 0.02 -0.47
CA ASN A 106 -14.45 0.78 -0.47
C ASN A 106 -14.62 1.58 0.83
N GLU A 107 -14.32 1.01 1.99
CA GLU A 107 -14.33 1.73 3.27
C GLU A 107 -13.37 2.93 3.29
N ILE A 108 -12.17 2.79 2.71
CA ILE A 108 -11.22 3.89 2.59
C ILE A 108 -11.73 4.96 1.61
N ALA A 109 -12.32 4.54 0.49
CA ALA A 109 -12.87 5.46 -0.50
C ALA A 109 -14.02 6.31 0.10
N GLU A 110 -14.92 5.69 0.86
CA GLU A 110 -16.06 6.36 1.52
C GLU A 110 -15.62 7.31 2.64
N LYS A 111 -14.55 6.97 3.38
CA LYS A 111 -14.02 7.86 4.43
C LYS A 111 -13.33 9.11 3.89
N ASN A 112 -12.77 9.06 2.68
CA ASN A 112 -12.14 10.24 2.06
C ASN A 112 -13.15 11.25 1.50
N SER A 113 -14.38 10.85 1.16
CA SER A 113 -15.43 11.79 0.70
C SER A 113 -16.11 12.54 1.85
N SER A 114 -15.97 12.08 3.10
CA SER A 114 -16.65 12.66 4.27
C SER A 114 -15.86 13.78 4.97
N SER A 115 -14.62 14.07 4.57
CA SER A 115 -13.81 15.17 5.14
C SER A 115 -13.88 16.47 4.33
N GLU A 116 -14.78 16.54 3.34
CA GLU A 116 -15.01 17.71 2.51
C GLU A 116 -16.43 18.26 2.76
N ASN A 117 -16.72 18.66 4.01
CA ASN A 117 -17.84 19.55 4.35
C ASN A 117 -17.54 20.39 5.59
#